data_AF-A0A6B3I7V4-F1
#
_entry.id   AF-A0A6B3I7V4-F1
#
_cell.length_a   1.000
_cell.length_b   1.000
_cell.length_c   1.000
_cell.angle_alpha   90.00
_cell.angle_beta   90.00
_cell.angle_gamma   90.00
#
_symmetry.space_group_name_H-M   'P 1'
#
loop_
_entity.id
_entity.type
_entity.pdbx_description
1 polymer ?
#
loop_
_entity_poly.entity_id
_entity_poly.type
_entity_poly.pdbx_seq_one_letter_code
_entity_poly.pdbx_strand_id
1 'polypeptide(L)'
;GGGEVPDLAAPGPAERAARTGEALREAAGRPGGWTLLDHPMLALEVAGSDAFLEPDAVVVHPDGGWSVVEIKSFPMLDGSADAAKVGAAARQAAVYVLALEEAAARLPERPGGPPDVRHQVLLVCPKDFSNLPTGAAVDVRKQRAVTRRQLSRLTRVEELAAALPDDVCFDPGRPADALLRSVESVPAAYAPECLSACELAFHCRERARAAGDVSALGRSVRGELGGLTSVEEVLTAAASPESAGEGADPGADATVAALRRA
;
A
#
# COMPACT_ATOMS: atom_id res chain seq x y z
N GLY A 1 28.00 20.86 -14.11
CA GLY A 1 26.69 21.33 -14.59
C GLY A 1 25.83 21.60 -13.38
N GLY A 2 25.17 22.75 -13.32
CA GLY A 2 24.24 23.05 -12.23
C GLY A 2 23.04 22.09 -12.26
N GLY A 3 22.51 21.76 -11.09
CA GLY A 3 21.24 21.06 -10.96
C GLY A 3 20.11 22.08 -10.74
N GLU A 4 18.93 21.80 -11.27
CA GLU A 4 17.75 22.63 -11.05
C GLU A 4 16.83 22.06 -9.99
N VAL A 5 16.16 22.96 -9.26
CA VAL A 5 15.14 22.64 -8.26
C VAL A 5 13.91 23.50 -8.56
N PRO A 6 12.92 22.98 -9.31
CA PRO A 6 11.72 23.75 -9.64
C PRO A 6 10.83 23.96 -8.40
N ASP A 7 10.09 25.06 -8.38
CA ASP A 7 9.06 25.31 -7.38
C ASP A 7 7.79 24.51 -7.73
N LEU A 8 7.35 23.65 -6.80
CA LEU A 8 6.20 22.77 -6.96
C LEU A 8 4.99 23.21 -6.13
N ALA A 9 5.03 24.42 -5.54
CA ALA A 9 3.95 24.93 -4.72
C ALA A 9 2.64 25.12 -5.52
N ALA A 10 1.55 24.63 -4.95
CA ALA A 10 0.19 24.88 -5.43
C ALA A 10 -0.83 24.68 -4.28
N PRO A 11 -2.07 25.19 -4.41
CA PRO A 11 -3.04 25.23 -3.31
C PRO A 11 -3.52 23.86 -2.81
N GLY A 12 -3.52 22.84 -3.67
CA GLY A 12 -4.05 21.52 -3.36
C GLY A 12 -3.24 20.38 -3.99
N PRO A 13 -3.49 19.13 -3.56
CA PRO A 13 -2.75 17.97 -4.04
C PRO A 13 -2.86 17.77 -5.56
N ALA A 14 -4.04 17.98 -6.14
CA ALA A 14 -4.26 17.83 -7.58
C ALA A 14 -3.46 18.86 -8.39
N GLU A 15 -3.46 20.11 -7.95
CA GLU A 15 -2.71 21.20 -8.58
C GLU A 15 -1.20 21.00 -8.42
N ARG A 16 -0.74 20.52 -7.26
CA ARG A 16 0.67 20.15 -7.04
C ARG A 16 1.08 18.99 -7.94
N ALA A 17 0.20 18.01 -8.16
CA ALA A 17 0.46 16.90 -9.06
C ALA A 17 0.57 17.35 -10.52
N ALA A 18 -0.29 18.28 -10.95
CA ALA A 18 -0.19 18.91 -12.26
C ALA A 18 1.14 19.68 -12.43
N ARG A 19 1.54 20.46 -11.43
CA ARG A 19 2.84 21.17 -11.40
C ARG A 19 4.03 20.22 -11.47
N THR A 20 3.97 19.13 -10.71
CA THR A 20 5.00 18.08 -10.75
C THR A 20 5.11 17.46 -12.14
N GLY A 21 3.98 17.15 -12.79
CA GLY A 21 3.97 16.64 -14.16
C GLY A 21 4.55 17.62 -15.19
N GLU A 22 4.34 18.93 -14.99
CA GLU A 22 4.95 19.99 -15.80
C GLU A 22 6.47 20.04 -15.62
N ALA A 23 6.95 20.09 -14.38
CA ALA A 23 8.37 20.07 -14.07
C ALA A 23 9.09 18.81 -14.61
N LEU A 24 8.47 17.63 -14.48
CA LEU A 24 8.99 16.38 -15.04
C LEU A 24 9.10 16.44 -16.56
N ARG A 25 8.12 17.04 -17.25
CA ARG A 25 8.13 17.21 -18.71
C ARG A 25 9.22 18.18 -19.17
N GLU A 26 9.40 19.29 -18.46
CA GLU A 26 10.44 20.27 -18.76
C GLU A 26 11.84 19.71 -18.52
N ALA A 27 12.04 18.98 -17.42
CA ALA A 27 13.28 18.27 -17.14
C ALA A 27 13.58 17.22 -18.22
N ALA A 28 12.57 16.44 -18.62
CA ALA A 28 12.66 15.47 -19.70
C ALA A 28 13.04 16.08 -21.07
N GLY A 29 12.72 17.36 -21.31
CA GLY A 29 13.08 18.09 -22.52
C GLY A 29 14.49 18.69 -22.52
N ARG A 30 15.23 18.58 -21.41
CA ARG A 30 16.55 19.22 -21.21
C ARG A 30 17.63 18.18 -20.87
N PRO A 31 18.05 17.36 -21.85
CA PRO A 31 19.04 16.32 -21.61
C PRO A 31 20.38 16.89 -21.14
N GLY A 32 21.13 16.10 -20.38
CA GLY A 32 22.46 16.48 -19.88
C GLY A 32 22.49 17.28 -18.58
N GLY A 33 21.33 17.69 -18.05
CA GLY A 33 21.18 18.37 -16.77
C GLY A 33 20.66 17.45 -15.65
N TRP A 34 20.94 17.82 -14.40
CA TRP A 34 20.29 17.23 -13.23
C TRP A 34 19.06 18.07 -12.86
N THR A 35 17.94 17.44 -12.55
CA THR A 35 16.80 18.11 -11.91
C THR A 35 16.42 17.35 -10.64
N LEU A 36 16.32 18.06 -9.52
CA LEU A 36 15.83 17.53 -8.25
C LEU A 36 14.47 18.16 -7.97
N LEU A 37 13.43 17.35 -7.96
CA LEU A 37 12.11 17.73 -7.50
C LEU A 37 12.05 17.46 -6.01
N ASP A 38 11.96 18.52 -5.21
CA ASP A 38 11.84 18.48 -3.74
C ASP A 38 10.36 18.37 -3.35
N HIS A 39 10.01 17.34 -2.58
CA HIS A 39 8.62 17.02 -2.22
C HIS A 39 7.62 17.13 -3.40
N PRO A 40 7.83 16.39 -4.51
CA PRO A 40 6.87 16.38 -5.61
C PRO A 40 5.55 15.73 -5.17
N MET A 41 4.46 16.10 -5.82
CA MET A 41 3.18 15.39 -5.67
C MET A 41 2.96 14.51 -6.89
N LEU A 42 2.78 13.22 -6.69
CA LEU A 42 2.45 12.24 -7.73
C LEU A 42 1.01 11.76 -7.53
N ALA A 43 0.33 11.44 -8.63
CA ALA A 43 -0.97 10.80 -8.60
C ALA A 43 -0.81 9.32 -9.00
N LEU A 44 -1.50 8.45 -8.28
CA LEU A 44 -1.60 7.02 -8.58
C LEU A 44 -3.07 6.61 -8.47
N GLU A 45 -3.60 5.97 -9.51
CA GLU A 45 -4.97 5.44 -9.42
C GLU A 45 -5.01 4.24 -8.46
N VAL A 46 -5.86 4.32 -7.44
CA VAL A 46 -6.12 3.25 -6.48
C VAL A 46 -7.62 2.95 -6.48
N ALA A 47 -7.98 1.78 -7.00
CA ALA A 47 -9.36 1.32 -7.04
C ALA A 47 -10.33 2.31 -7.73
N GLY A 48 -9.90 3.00 -8.79
CA GLY A 48 -10.71 3.98 -9.52
C GLY A 48 -10.67 5.41 -8.96
N SER A 49 -9.94 5.66 -7.87
CA SER A 49 -9.77 6.99 -7.27
C SER A 49 -8.29 7.42 -7.26
N ASP A 50 -8.02 8.70 -7.48
CA ASP A 50 -6.65 9.23 -7.41
C ASP A 50 -6.16 9.30 -5.95
N ALA A 51 -5.05 8.61 -5.68
CA ALA A 51 -4.26 8.80 -4.47
C ALA A 51 -3.10 9.75 -4.75
N PHE A 52 -3.02 10.83 -3.96
CA PHE A 52 -1.94 11.80 -4.04
C PHE A 52 -0.80 11.41 -3.07
N LEU A 53 0.39 11.29 -3.63
CA LEU A 53 1.57 10.72 -2.98
C LEU A 53 2.71 11.74 -3.02
N GLU A 54 3.35 11.96 -1.89
CA GLU A 54 4.48 12.88 -1.76
C GLU A 54 5.74 12.06 -1.41
N PRO A 55 6.59 11.70 -2.40
CA PRO A 55 7.94 11.24 -2.14
C PRO A 55 8.78 12.36 -1.52
N ASP A 56 9.84 12.03 -0.80
CA ASP A 56 10.77 13.05 -0.28
C ASP A 56 11.45 13.80 -1.43
N ALA A 57 11.90 13.08 -2.47
CA ALA A 57 12.35 13.71 -3.70
C ALA A 57 12.29 12.78 -4.92
N VAL A 58 12.32 13.38 -6.11
CA VAL A 58 12.52 12.69 -7.39
C VAL A 58 13.68 13.36 -8.14
N VAL A 59 14.56 12.55 -8.70
CA VAL A 59 15.69 13.04 -9.49
C VAL A 59 15.52 12.64 -10.96
N VAL A 60 15.62 13.63 -11.85
CA VAL A 60 15.82 13.42 -13.29
C VAL A 60 17.32 13.47 -13.56
N HIS A 61 17.84 12.36 -14.06
CA HIS A 61 19.26 12.17 -14.36
C HIS A 61 19.63 12.80 -15.71
N PRO A 62 20.92 13.11 -15.97
CA PRO A 62 21.39 13.67 -17.24
C PRO A 62 21.10 12.78 -18.46
N ASP A 63 20.97 11.46 -18.26
CA ASP A 63 20.58 10.49 -19.29
C ASP A 63 19.06 10.37 -19.48
N GLY A 64 18.27 11.16 -18.75
CA GLY A 64 16.82 11.21 -18.83
C GLY A 64 16.09 10.17 -17.98
N GLY A 65 16.81 9.27 -17.28
CA GLY A 65 16.21 8.34 -16.34
C GLY A 65 15.72 9.05 -15.07
N TRP A 66 14.72 8.47 -14.40
CA TRP A 66 14.11 9.03 -13.19
C TRP A 66 14.32 8.11 -11.98
N SER A 67 14.68 8.68 -10.82
CA SER A 67 14.84 7.93 -9.56
C SER A 67 14.04 8.57 -8.44
N VAL A 68 13.43 7.73 -7.61
CA VAL A 68 12.89 8.13 -6.31
C VAL A 68 14.03 8.23 -5.30
N VAL A 69 13.97 9.26 -4.45
CA VAL A 69 14.80 9.42 -3.25
C VAL A 69 13.88 9.35 -2.04
N GLU A 70 14.25 8.50 -1.08
CA GLU A 70 13.52 8.29 0.16
C GLU A 70 14.43 8.65 1.34
N ILE A 71 13.99 9.55 2.22
CA ILE A 71 14.74 10.04 3.36
C ILE A 71 14.13 9.46 4.64
N LYS A 72 14.94 8.78 5.45
CA LYS A 72 14.51 8.16 6.71
C LYS A 72 15.40 8.56 7.87
N SER A 73 14.81 8.68 9.06
CA SER A 73 15.51 9.11 10.28
C SER A 73 16.25 8.00 11.02
N PHE A 74 16.11 6.73 10.61
CA PHE A 74 16.90 5.65 11.22
C PHE A 74 18.33 5.67 10.69
N PRO A 75 19.33 5.38 11.54
CA PRO A 75 20.73 5.48 11.13
C PRO A 75 21.14 4.31 10.22
N MET A 76 22.09 4.60 9.32
CA MET A 76 22.96 3.59 8.73
C MET A 76 24.22 3.47 9.58
N LEU A 77 24.37 2.35 10.28
CA LEU A 77 25.52 2.01 11.11
C LEU A 77 26.54 1.26 10.26
N ASP A 78 27.75 1.80 10.15
CA ASP A 78 28.86 1.19 9.39
C ASP A 78 28.47 0.79 7.95
N GLY A 79 27.61 1.59 7.31
CA GLY A 79 27.12 1.37 5.94
C GLY A 79 25.95 0.40 5.82
N SER A 80 25.38 -0.08 6.93
CA SER A 80 24.21 -0.96 6.96
C SER A 80 23.07 -0.37 7.80
N ALA A 81 21.83 -0.71 7.47
CA ALA A 81 20.68 -0.32 8.28
C ALA A 81 19.85 -1.55 8.65
N ASP A 82 19.01 -1.40 9.68
CA ASP A 82 18.07 -2.42 10.09
C ASP A 82 17.22 -2.91 8.90
N ALA A 83 17.26 -4.22 8.64
CA ALA A 83 16.64 -4.81 7.46
C ALA A 83 15.11 -4.66 7.44
N ALA A 84 14.46 -4.63 8.60
CA ALA A 84 13.02 -4.43 8.67
C ALA A 84 12.65 -2.98 8.30
N LYS A 85 13.42 -2.00 8.78
CA LYS A 85 13.27 -0.59 8.42
C LYS A 85 13.55 -0.31 6.94
N VAL A 86 14.63 -0.89 6.40
CA VAL A 86 14.94 -0.82 4.95
C VAL A 86 13.82 -1.47 4.15
N GLY A 87 13.32 -2.63 4.58
CA GLY A 87 12.21 -3.30 3.92
C GLY A 87 10.91 -2.48 3.93
N ALA A 88 10.64 -1.73 5.01
CA ALA A 88 9.52 -0.80 5.07
C ALA A 88 9.70 0.38 4.12
N ALA A 89 10.88 1.01 4.10
CA ALA A 89 11.21 2.10 3.17
C ALA A 89 11.11 1.63 1.71
N ALA A 90 11.60 0.42 1.38
CA ALA A 90 11.49 -0.16 0.06
C ALA A 90 10.03 -0.38 -0.40
N ARG A 91 9.13 -0.76 0.52
CA ARG A 91 7.70 -0.90 0.22
C ARG A 91 7.05 0.45 -0.07
N GLN A 92 7.40 1.49 0.69
CA GLN A 92 6.92 2.86 0.45
C GLN A 92 7.44 3.38 -0.90
N ALA A 93 8.75 3.30 -1.13
CA ALA A 93 9.37 3.74 -2.38
C ALA A 93 8.84 2.99 -3.61
N ALA A 94 8.45 1.72 -3.48
CA ALA A 94 7.80 0.99 -4.55
C ALA A 94 6.45 1.62 -4.99
N VAL A 95 5.68 2.20 -4.06
CA VAL A 95 4.44 2.93 -4.40
C VAL A 95 4.78 4.19 -5.20
N TYR A 96 5.80 4.93 -4.78
CA TYR A 96 6.27 6.12 -5.50
C TYR A 96 6.81 5.79 -6.89
N VAL A 97 7.54 4.68 -7.05
CA VAL A 97 7.98 4.20 -8.37
C VAL A 97 6.78 3.89 -9.27
N LEU A 98 5.72 3.27 -8.75
CA LEU A 98 4.50 3.02 -9.54
C LEU A 98 3.82 4.32 -10.00
N ALA A 99 3.67 5.28 -9.09
CA ALA A 99 3.10 6.58 -9.41
C ALA A 99 3.94 7.35 -10.45
N LEU A 100 5.27 7.24 -10.33
CA LEU A 100 6.21 7.87 -11.25
C LEU A 100 6.23 7.19 -12.63
N GLU A 101 6.08 5.86 -12.69
CA GLU A 101 5.87 5.12 -13.94
C GLU A 101 4.59 5.56 -14.66
N GLU A 102 3.51 5.79 -13.90
CA GLU A 102 2.25 6.31 -14.46
C GLU A 102 2.40 7.76 -14.97
N ALA A 103 3.09 8.63 -14.21
CA ALA A 103 3.42 9.97 -14.65
C ALA A 103 4.28 9.98 -15.93
N ALA A 104 5.27 9.09 -16.01
CA ALA A 104 6.11 8.91 -17.19
C ALA A 104 5.30 8.47 -18.42
N ALA A 105 4.34 7.55 -18.23
CA ALA A 105 3.47 7.04 -19.29
C ALA A 105 2.47 8.09 -19.81
N ARG A 106 2.11 9.09 -18.98
CA ARG A 106 1.23 10.20 -19.36
C ARG A 106 1.95 11.31 -20.16
N LEU A 107 3.28 11.27 -20.26
CA LEU A 107 4.00 12.24 -21.07
C LEU A 107 3.72 12.04 -22.58
N PRO A 108 3.72 13.11 -23.38
CA PRO A 108 3.61 13.00 -24.84
C PRO A 108 4.67 12.06 -25.42
N GLU A 109 4.31 11.35 -26.50
CA GLU A 109 5.25 10.50 -27.21
C GLU A 109 6.49 11.29 -27.67
N ARG A 110 7.65 10.65 -27.54
CA ARG A 110 8.94 11.25 -27.85
C ARG A 110 9.90 10.21 -28.42
N PRO A 111 10.89 10.62 -29.24
CA PRO A 111 11.94 9.72 -29.70
C PRO A 111 12.64 9.05 -28.50
N GLY A 112 12.68 7.72 -28.48
CA GLY A 112 13.22 6.95 -27.36
C GLY A 112 12.19 6.47 -26.32
N GLY A 113 10.90 6.79 -26.49
CA GLY A 113 9.82 6.29 -25.64
C GLY A 113 9.64 7.07 -24.32
N PRO A 114 8.78 6.59 -23.41
CA PRO A 114 8.59 7.21 -22.11
C PRO A 114 9.89 7.17 -21.29
N PRO A 115 10.08 8.10 -20.32
CA PRO A 115 11.25 8.07 -19.42
C PRO A 115 11.41 6.74 -18.70
N ASP A 116 12.66 6.30 -18.57
CA ASP A 116 12.98 5.11 -17.79
C ASP A 116 12.91 5.44 -16.29
N VAL A 117 11.91 4.91 -15.62
CA VAL A 117 11.79 4.99 -14.16
C VAL A 117 12.61 3.87 -13.53
N ARG A 118 13.72 4.24 -12.91
CA ARG A 118 14.67 3.29 -12.33
C ARG A 118 14.08 2.63 -11.09
N HIS A 119 14.32 1.32 -10.97
CA HIS A 119 13.92 0.54 -9.79
C HIS A 119 14.99 0.47 -8.70
N GLN A 120 16.12 1.13 -8.91
CA GLN A 120 17.07 1.43 -7.84
C GLN A 120 16.73 2.82 -7.28
N VAL A 121 16.15 2.83 -6.09
CA VAL A 121 15.81 4.06 -5.36
C VAL A 121 16.99 4.44 -4.45
N LEU A 122 17.16 5.74 -4.20
CA LEU A 122 18.18 6.21 -3.27
C LEU A 122 17.56 6.34 -1.87
N LEU A 123 17.93 5.43 -0.96
CA LEU A 123 17.59 5.56 0.46
C LEU A 123 18.65 6.45 1.13
N VAL A 124 18.24 7.56 1.72
CA VAL A 124 19.09 8.48 2.46
C VAL A 124 18.77 8.39 3.95
N CYS A 125 19.80 8.18 4.76
CA CYS A 125 19.70 8.03 6.20
C CYS A 125 20.81 8.84 6.91
N PRO A 126 20.64 9.18 8.20
CA PRO A 126 21.75 9.62 9.05
C PRO A 126 22.89 8.59 9.04
N LYS A 127 24.13 9.08 8.92
CA LYS A 127 25.34 8.27 9.02
C LYS A 127 25.68 8.05 10.49
N ASP A 128 25.76 6.79 10.91
CA ASP A 128 26.10 6.38 12.27
C ASP A 128 25.22 7.13 13.29
N PHE A 129 25.84 7.79 14.29
CA PHE A 129 25.14 8.62 15.27
C PHE A 129 25.23 10.12 14.96
N SER A 130 25.44 10.49 13.69
CA SER A 130 25.59 11.87 13.25
C SER A 130 24.35 12.39 12.50
N ASN A 131 24.27 13.70 12.30
CA ASN A 131 23.28 14.34 11.43
C ASN A 131 23.77 14.47 9.98
N LEU A 132 24.86 13.79 9.60
CA LEU A 132 25.34 13.78 8.21
C LEU A 132 24.55 12.75 7.39
N PRO A 133 24.13 13.06 6.16
CA PRO A 133 23.44 12.11 5.32
C PRO A 133 24.42 11.07 4.74
N THR A 134 23.95 9.84 4.60
CA THR A 134 24.56 8.79 3.77
C THR A 134 23.48 8.11 2.95
N GLY A 135 23.83 7.68 1.74
CA GLY A 135 22.90 7.11 0.78
C GLY A 135 23.24 5.68 0.40
N ALA A 136 22.23 4.85 0.16
CA ALA A 136 22.38 3.52 -0.42
C ALA A 136 21.33 3.30 -1.51
N ALA A 137 21.73 2.66 -2.62
CA ALA A 137 20.79 2.24 -3.65
C ALA A 137 20.04 0.97 -3.19
N VAL A 138 18.71 1.01 -3.24
CA VAL A 138 17.84 -0.11 -2.86
C VAL A 138 17.03 -0.57 -4.09
N ASP A 139 17.14 -1.85 -4.45
CA ASP A 139 16.32 -2.44 -5.52
C ASP A 139 14.91 -2.74 -4.99
N VAL A 140 13.90 -2.11 -5.60
CA VAL A 140 12.50 -2.24 -5.19
C VAL A 140 11.65 -3.09 -6.15
N ARG A 141 12.25 -3.80 -7.11
CA ARG A 141 11.50 -4.59 -8.12
C ARG A 141 10.53 -5.58 -7.50
N LYS A 142 10.95 -6.28 -6.44
CA LYS A 142 10.10 -7.27 -5.73
C LYS A 142 8.90 -6.58 -5.07
N GLN A 143 9.13 -5.50 -4.34
CA GLN A 143 8.09 -4.72 -3.66
C GLN A 143 7.13 -4.11 -4.68
N ARG A 144 7.64 -3.48 -5.74
CA ARG A 144 6.86 -2.96 -6.87
C ARG A 144 5.95 -4.02 -7.48
N ALA A 145 6.47 -5.22 -7.74
CA ALA A 145 5.67 -6.30 -8.34
C ALA A 145 4.52 -6.74 -7.42
N VAL A 146 4.78 -6.86 -6.12
CA VAL A 146 3.75 -7.19 -5.12
C VAL A 146 2.70 -6.08 -5.03
N THR A 147 3.13 -4.83 -4.87
CA THR A 147 2.24 -3.67 -4.76
C THR A 147 1.37 -3.53 -6.00
N ARG A 148 1.93 -3.63 -7.22
CA ARG A 148 1.14 -3.60 -8.46
C ARG A 148 0.05 -4.68 -8.46
N ARG A 149 0.41 -5.92 -8.12
CA ARG A 149 -0.54 -7.04 -8.09
C ARG A 149 -1.65 -6.82 -7.06
N GLN A 150 -1.35 -6.19 -5.93
CA GLN A 150 -2.35 -5.85 -4.93
C GLN A 150 -3.29 -4.76 -5.45
N LEU A 151 -2.75 -3.67 -5.99
CA LEU A 151 -3.53 -2.56 -6.55
C LEU A 151 -4.46 -3.03 -7.68
N SER A 152 -3.96 -3.88 -8.58
CA SER A 152 -4.75 -4.41 -9.71
C SER A 152 -5.89 -5.37 -9.32
N ARG A 153 -5.98 -5.74 -8.04
CA ARG A 153 -6.99 -6.67 -7.51
C ARG A 153 -7.94 -6.01 -6.52
N LEU A 154 -7.75 -4.72 -6.26
CA LEU A 154 -8.67 -3.98 -5.42
C LEU A 154 -10.01 -3.87 -6.15
N THR A 155 -11.08 -4.19 -5.42
CA THR A 155 -12.44 -3.85 -5.85
C THR A 155 -12.54 -2.34 -5.99
N ARG A 156 -13.14 -1.87 -7.09
CA ARG A 156 -13.29 -0.44 -7.33
C ARG A 156 -14.08 0.23 -6.23
N VAL A 157 -13.74 1.46 -5.88
CA VAL A 157 -14.46 2.24 -4.86
C VAL A 157 -15.93 2.40 -5.25
N GLU A 158 -16.21 2.61 -6.54
CA GLU A 158 -17.59 2.73 -7.03
C GLU A 158 -18.40 1.44 -6.84
N GLU A 159 -17.77 0.27 -7.02
CA GLU A 159 -18.40 -1.03 -6.80
C GLU A 159 -18.67 -1.26 -5.30
N LEU A 160 -17.73 -0.88 -4.44
CA LEU A 160 -17.92 -0.93 -2.99
C LEU A 160 -19.05 0.01 -2.55
N ALA A 161 -19.09 1.22 -3.10
CA ALA A 161 -20.14 2.20 -2.81
C ALA A 161 -21.53 1.73 -3.28
N ALA A 162 -21.61 1.09 -4.45
CA ALA A 162 -22.87 0.54 -4.97
C ALA A 162 -23.42 -0.63 -4.15
N ALA A 163 -22.59 -1.29 -3.34
CA ALA A 163 -23.02 -2.35 -2.43
C ALA A 163 -23.55 -1.81 -1.08
N LEU A 164 -23.39 -0.51 -0.81
CA LEU A 164 -23.90 0.12 0.41
C LEU A 164 -25.40 0.43 0.28
N PRO A 165 -26.17 0.38 1.38
CA PRO A 165 -27.53 0.88 1.40
C PRO A 165 -27.61 2.37 1.04
N ASP A 166 -28.67 2.78 0.32
CA ASP A 166 -28.86 4.15 -0.20
C ASP A 166 -28.85 5.25 0.88
N ASP A 167 -29.18 4.90 2.13
CA ASP A 167 -29.26 5.83 3.25
C ASP A 167 -27.95 5.97 4.05
N VAL A 168 -26.93 5.17 3.73
CA VAL A 168 -25.63 5.20 4.41
C VAL A 168 -24.83 6.44 4.02
N CYS A 169 -24.34 7.17 5.02
CA CYS A 169 -23.49 8.33 4.80
C CYS A 169 -22.50 8.51 5.96
N PHE A 170 -21.21 8.58 5.62
CA PHE A 170 -20.12 8.74 6.57
C PHE A 170 -19.60 10.18 6.68
N ASP A 171 -20.40 11.18 6.29
CA ASP A 171 -20.03 12.58 6.41
C ASP A 171 -19.90 12.98 7.89
N PRO A 172 -18.70 13.37 8.37
CA PRO A 172 -18.47 13.73 9.76
C PRO A 172 -19.28 14.95 10.25
N GLY A 173 -19.88 15.73 9.34
CA GLY A 173 -20.80 16.81 9.67
C GLY A 173 -22.21 16.37 10.09
N ARG A 174 -22.56 15.08 9.94
CA ARG A 174 -23.88 14.56 10.31
C ARG A 174 -24.05 14.38 11.83
N PRO A 175 -25.30 14.36 12.32
CA PRO A 175 -25.60 14.00 13.71
C PRO A 175 -24.98 12.64 14.09
N ALA A 176 -24.46 12.55 15.32
CA ALA A 176 -23.75 11.36 15.81
C ALA A 176 -24.59 10.07 15.74
N ASP A 177 -25.91 10.16 15.97
CA ASP A 177 -26.83 9.03 15.88
C ASP A 177 -26.98 8.52 14.43
N ALA A 178 -26.94 9.43 13.44
CA ALA A 178 -27.00 9.08 12.02
C ALA A 178 -25.69 8.45 11.55
N LEU A 179 -24.55 8.96 12.02
CA LEU A 179 -23.24 8.34 11.78
C LEU A 179 -23.15 6.95 12.40
N LEU A 180 -23.61 6.79 13.64
CA LEU A 180 -23.64 5.50 14.30
C LEU A 180 -24.47 4.50 13.50
N ARG A 181 -25.70 4.84 13.08
CA ARG A 181 -26.52 3.97 12.23
C ARG A 181 -25.80 3.53 10.95
N SER A 182 -25.09 4.46 10.30
CA SER A 182 -24.31 4.18 9.07
C SER A 182 -23.13 3.23 9.33
N VAL A 183 -22.44 3.38 10.47
CA VAL A 183 -21.36 2.45 10.88
C VAL A 183 -21.93 1.08 11.23
N GLU A 184 -23.09 1.04 11.88
CA GLU A 184 -23.71 -0.22 12.31
C GLU A 184 -24.33 -1.03 11.16
N SER A 185 -24.65 -0.38 10.03
CA SER A 185 -25.23 -1.02 8.84
C SER A 185 -24.21 -1.69 7.92
N VAL A 186 -22.90 -1.49 8.15
CA VAL A 186 -21.84 -2.14 7.36
C VAL A 186 -21.18 -3.29 8.13
N PRO A 187 -20.72 -4.35 7.45
CA PRO A 187 -20.01 -5.44 8.12
C PRO A 187 -18.73 -4.95 8.79
N ALA A 188 -18.48 -5.42 10.01
CA ALA A 188 -17.23 -5.14 10.71
C ALA A 188 -16.09 -5.97 10.12
N ALA A 189 -15.03 -5.30 9.66
CA ALA A 189 -13.81 -5.94 9.17
C ALA A 189 -12.67 -5.78 10.19
N TYR A 190 -12.73 -6.52 11.29
CA TYR A 190 -11.72 -6.47 12.33
C TYR A 190 -10.50 -7.35 12.02
N ALA A 191 -9.31 -6.87 12.38
CA ALA A 191 -8.11 -7.69 12.55
C ALA A 191 -7.36 -7.21 13.81
N PRO A 192 -6.57 -8.07 14.48
CA PRO A 192 -5.88 -7.68 15.71
C PRO A 192 -4.98 -6.44 15.59
N GLU A 193 -4.39 -6.21 14.41
CA GLU A 193 -3.55 -5.04 14.14
C GLU A 193 -4.34 -3.72 14.18
N CYS A 194 -5.67 -3.76 14.05
CA CYS A 194 -6.51 -2.56 14.15
C CYS A 194 -6.38 -1.86 15.51
N LEU A 195 -6.12 -2.61 16.60
CA LEU A 195 -6.03 -2.05 17.95
C LEU A 195 -4.92 -0.99 18.11
N SER A 196 -3.92 -0.97 17.23
CA SER A 196 -2.84 0.01 17.26
C SER A 196 -3.00 1.17 16.27
N ALA A 197 -4.00 1.11 15.38
CA ALA A 197 -4.05 2.00 14.22
C ALA A 197 -5.46 2.54 13.86
N CYS A 198 -6.53 2.02 14.47
CA CYS A 198 -7.90 2.36 14.11
C CYS A 198 -8.74 2.69 15.34
N GLU A 199 -9.34 3.88 15.35
CA GLU A 199 -10.24 4.34 16.42
C GLU A 199 -11.51 3.48 16.54
N LEU A 200 -11.95 2.83 15.46
CA LEU A 200 -13.11 1.93 15.45
C LEU A 200 -12.78 0.49 15.87
N ALA A 201 -11.54 0.19 16.27
CA ALA A 201 -11.09 -1.18 16.51
C ALA A 201 -11.93 -1.92 17.57
N PHE A 202 -12.34 -1.24 18.65
CA PHE A 202 -13.17 -1.85 19.69
C PHE A 202 -14.56 -2.22 19.18
N HIS A 203 -15.19 -1.32 18.41
CA HIS A 203 -16.50 -1.57 17.80
C HIS A 203 -16.42 -2.78 16.86
N CYS A 204 -15.49 -2.76 15.90
CA CYS A 204 -15.36 -3.85 14.94
C CYS A 204 -14.99 -5.18 15.61
N ARG A 205 -14.19 -5.16 16.69
CA ARG A 205 -13.84 -6.35 17.48
C ARG A 205 -15.04 -6.95 18.17
N GLU A 206 -15.89 -6.13 18.78
CA GLU A 206 -17.13 -6.58 19.43
C GLU A 206 -18.05 -7.25 18.41
N ARG A 207 -18.26 -6.61 17.25
CA ARG A 207 -19.06 -7.15 16.15
C ARG A 207 -18.49 -8.47 15.60
N ALA A 208 -17.19 -8.53 15.36
CA ALA A 208 -16.51 -9.75 14.88
C ALA A 208 -16.67 -10.91 15.89
N ARG A 209 -16.56 -10.62 17.19
CA ARG A 209 -16.79 -11.62 18.24
C ARG A 209 -18.25 -12.09 18.29
N ALA A 210 -19.20 -11.18 18.19
CA ALA A 210 -20.62 -11.51 18.18
C ALA A 210 -20.99 -12.38 16.97
N ALA A 211 -20.35 -12.15 15.81
CA ALA A 211 -20.51 -12.96 14.61
C ALA A 211 -19.67 -14.26 14.62
N GLY A 212 -18.83 -14.48 15.63
CA GLY A 212 -17.91 -15.61 15.65
C GLY A 212 -16.87 -15.59 14.52
N ASP A 213 -16.50 -14.43 13.99
CA ASP A 213 -15.57 -14.30 12.87
C ASP A 213 -14.14 -14.69 13.28
N VAL A 214 -13.54 -15.63 12.54
CA VAL A 214 -12.18 -16.12 12.77
C VAL A 214 -11.12 -15.06 12.48
N SER A 215 -11.45 -13.98 11.78
CA SER A 215 -10.58 -12.81 11.56
C SER A 215 -10.08 -12.20 12.88
N ALA A 216 -10.88 -12.28 13.93
CA ALA A 216 -10.53 -11.81 15.27
C ALA A 216 -9.39 -12.61 15.93
N LEU A 217 -9.10 -13.82 15.45
CA LEU A 217 -7.98 -14.65 15.90
C LEU A 217 -6.65 -14.26 15.24
N GLY A 218 -6.70 -13.40 14.23
CA GLY A 218 -5.53 -12.88 13.53
C GLY A 218 -5.15 -13.62 12.26
N ARG A 219 -4.31 -12.98 11.46
CA ARG A 219 -3.98 -13.41 10.10
C ARG A 219 -3.35 -14.80 10.04
N SER A 220 -2.47 -15.12 10.99
CA SER A 220 -1.79 -16.43 11.03
C SER A 220 -2.80 -17.56 11.15
N VAL A 221 -3.69 -17.47 12.16
CA VAL A 221 -4.73 -18.46 12.42
C VAL A 221 -5.69 -18.55 11.23
N ARG A 222 -6.17 -17.41 10.73
CA ARG A 222 -7.06 -17.38 9.55
C ARG A 222 -6.44 -18.07 8.33
N GLY A 223 -5.12 -17.93 8.13
CA GLY A 223 -4.41 -18.57 7.02
C GLY A 223 -4.42 -20.10 7.10
N GLU A 224 -4.48 -20.67 8.30
CA GLU A 224 -4.51 -22.12 8.52
C GLU A 224 -5.94 -22.70 8.39
N LEU A 225 -6.96 -21.89 8.66
CA LEU A 225 -8.37 -22.28 8.65
C LEU A 225 -9.01 -22.39 7.25
N GLY A 226 -8.26 -22.08 6.19
CA GLY A 226 -8.70 -22.27 4.81
C GLY A 226 -10.02 -21.55 4.51
N GLY A 227 -11.04 -22.32 4.11
CA GLY A 227 -12.38 -21.79 3.78
C GLY A 227 -13.30 -21.59 4.98
N LEU A 228 -12.90 -21.96 6.20
CA LEU A 228 -13.71 -21.82 7.41
C LEU A 228 -13.64 -20.37 7.91
N THR A 229 -14.80 -19.74 8.05
CA THR A 229 -14.92 -18.30 8.32
C THR A 229 -15.48 -17.98 9.69
N SER A 230 -16.13 -18.94 10.35
CA SER A 230 -16.62 -18.78 11.72
C SER A 230 -16.01 -19.78 12.71
N VAL A 231 -15.95 -19.39 13.98
CA VAL A 231 -15.52 -20.27 15.08
C VAL A 231 -16.41 -21.50 15.19
N GLU A 232 -17.72 -21.35 14.93
CA GLU A 232 -18.67 -22.47 14.93
C GLU A 232 -18.36 -23.49 13.82
N GLU A 233 -18.06 -23.02 12.60
CA GLU A 233 -17.65 -23.88 11.49
C GLU A 233 -16.38 -24.67 11.83
N VAL A 234 -15.40 -24.00 12.44
CA VAL A 234 -14.14 -24.63 12.88
C VAL A 234 -14.38 -25.71 13.94
N LEU A 235 -15.17 -25.40 14.97
CA LEU A 235 -15.51 -26.36 16.03
C LEU A 235 -16.32 -27.54 15.49
N THR A 236 -17.25 -27.29 14.56
CA THR A 236 -18.05 -28.33 13.91
C THR A 236 -17.18 -29.24 13.04
N ALA A 237 -16.25 -28.66 12.28
CA ALA A 237 -15.29 -29.40 11.47
C ALA A 237 -14.40 -30.30 12.33
N ALA A 238 -13.94 -29.80 13.47
CA ALA A 238 -13.13 -30.53 14.44
C ALA A 238 -13.92 -31.66 15.14
N ALA A 239 -15.20 -31.44 15.44
CA ALA A 239 -16.04 -32.40 16.17
C ALA A 239 -16.70 -33.48 15.28
N SER A 240 -16.73 -33.29 13.97
CA SER A 240 -17.39 -34.23 13.05
C SER A 240 -16.67 -35.58 13.02
N PRO A 241 -17.35 -36.71 13.31
CA PRO A 241 -16.73 -38.03 13.31
C PRO A 241 -16.20 -38.40 11.92
N GLU A 242 -15.14 -39.20 11.87
CA GLU A 242 -14.70 -39.82 10.63
C GLU A 242 -15.86 -40.64 10.05
N SER A 243 -16.29 -40.32 8.84
CA SER A 243 -17.07 -41.28 8.06
C SER A 243 -16.13 -42.46 7.77
N ALA A 244 -16.18 -43.46 8.65
CA ALA A 244 -15.56 -44.76 8.46
C ALA A 244 -16.24 -45.42 7.25
N GLY A 245 -15.69 -45.17 6.07
CA GLY A 245 -16.03 -45.83 4.82
C GLY A 245 -14.78 -45.88 3.96
N GLU A 246 -14.32 -47.10 3.67
CA GLU A 246 -13.17 -47.38 2.81
C GLU A 246 -13.29 -46.63 1.47
N GLY A 247 -12.27 -45.80 1.20
CA GLY A 247 -12.20 -44.94 0.02
C GLY A 247 -11.98 -43.51 0.47
N ALA A 248 -10.71 -43.12 0.67
CA ALA A 248 -10.35 -41.72 0.84
C ALA A 248 -10.88 -40.93 -0.36
N ASP A 249 -11.94 -40.15 -0.13
CA ASP A 249 -12.44 -39.21 -1.12
C ASP A 249 -11.30 -38.20 -1.42
N PRO A 250 -10.84 -38.09 -2.68
CA PRO A 250 -9.82 -37.13 -3.07
C PRO A 250 -10.23 -35.66 -2.82
N GLY A 251 -11.48 -35.40 -2.43
CA GLY A 251 -12.02 -34.09 -2.07
C GLY A 251 -12.09 -33.76 -0.57
N ALA A 252 -11.61 -34.62 0.33
CA ALA A 252 -11.62 -34.32 1.77
C ALA A 252 -10.74 -33.09 2.09
N ASP A 253 -11.35 -32.03 2.64
CA ASP A 253 -10.66 -30.78 2.96
C ASP A 253 -9.51 -31.03 3.95
N ALA A 254 -8.28 -30.80 3.47
CA ALA A 254 -7.06 -31.01 4.23
C ALA A 254 -7.03 -30.22 5.55
N THR A 255 -7.67 -29.04 5.58
CA THR A 255 -7.81 -28.22 6.79
C THR A 255 -8.71 -28.90 7.82
N VAL A 256 -9.85 -29.46 7.40
CA VAL A 256 -10.75 -30.20 8.29
C VAL A 256 -10.07 -31.44 8.87
N ALA A 257 -9.31 -32.17 8.03
CA ALA A 257 -8.53 -33.32 8.49
C ALA A 257 -7.42 -32.94 9.47
N ALA A 258 -6.79 -31.77 9.30
CA ALA A 258 -5.79 -31.25 10.22
C ALA A 258 -6.42 -30.85 11.57
N LEU A 259 -7.56 -30.15 11.54
CA LEU A 259 -8.28 -29.72 12.75
C LEU A 259 -8.72 -30.89 13.64
N ARG A 260 -9.09 -32.03 13.05
CA ARG A 260 -9.46 -33.24 13.81
C ARG A 260 -8.28 -33.93 14.50
N ARG A 261 -7.05 -33.71 14.03
CA ARG A 261 -5.83 -34.31 14.59
C ARG A 261 -5.15 -33.44 15.65
N ALA A 262 -5.54 -32.17 15.76
CA ALA A 262 -5.01 -31.22 16.71
C ALA A 262 -5.64 -31.41 18.10
#